data_AF-A0A0F9HA13-F1
#
_entry.id   AF-A0A0F9HA13-F1
#
_cell.length_a   1.000
_cell.length_b   1.000
_cell.length_c   1.000
_cell.angle_alpha   90.00
_cell.angle_beta   90.00
_cell.angle_gamma   90.00
#
_symmetry.space_group_name_H-M   'P 1'
#
loop_
_entity.id
_entity.type
_entity.pdbx_description
1 polymer ?
#
loop_
_entity_poly.entity_id
_entity_poly.type
_entity_poly.pdbx_seq_one_letter_code
_entity_poly.pdbx_strand_id
1 'polypeptide(L)'
;KGENIMLLIQESWTNETEGYLMGESDEYESFTDNVKELFQEMQGLYGRCISACYIDVNGKPKKIGWVFEMKVNYENTNESYIHHTWISIKEKKGE
;
A
#
# COMPACT_ATOMS: atom_id res chain seq x y z
N LYS A 1 26.68 -15.81 1.41
CA LYS A 1 25.29 -16.11 1.81
C LYS A 1 24.59 -14.76 1.90
N GLY A 2 23.66 -14.47 0.99
CA GLY A 2 22.90 -13.22 1.04
C GLY A 2 22.02 -13.21 2.30
N GLU A 3 21.91 -12.05 2.94
CA GLU A 3 20.94 -11.86 4.03
C GLU A 3 19.54 -12.16 3.48
N ASN A 4 18.73 -12.94 4.22
CA ASN A 4 17.33 -13.16 3.86
C ASN A 4 16.54 -11.92 4.27
N ILE A 5 15.97 -11.20 3.30
CA ILE A 5 15.22 -9.97 3.53
C ILE A 5 13.74 -10.31 3.38
N MET A 6 12.97 -10.05 4.42
CA MET A 6 11.52 -10.18 4.43
C MET A 6 10.89 -8.80 4.24
N LEU A 7 9.79 -8.71 3.49
CA LEU A 7 9.03 -7.47 3.36
C LEU A 7 7.82 -7.55 4.28
N LEU A 8 7.70 -6.57 5.17
CA LEU A 8 6.48 -6.33 5.95
C LEU A 8 5.66 -5.24 5.26
N ILE A 9 4.36 -5.46 5.18
CA ILE A 9 3.39 -4.57 4.54
C ILE A 9 2.41 -4.06 5.57
N GLN A 10 2.03 -2.79 5.44
CA GLN A 10 0.84 -2.23 6.08
C GLN A 10 0.01 -1.48 5.03
N GLU A 11 -1.30 -1.64 5.11
CA GLU A 11 -2.28 -1.04 4.20
C GLU A 11 -3.12 -0.01 4.96
N SER A 12 -3.34 1.16 4.33
CA SER A 12 -4.33 2.14 4.79
C SER A 12 -5.30 2.46 3.66
N TRP A 13 -6.59 2.45 3.94
CA TRP A 13 -7.65 2.66 2.93
C TRP A 13 -8.33 4.00 3.15
N THR A 14 -8.39 4.84 2.12
CA THR A 14 -9.07 6.13 2.17
C THR A 14 -10.17 6.22 1.13
N ASN A 15 -11.25 6.91 1.49
CA ASN A 15 -12.24 7.38 0.55
C ASN A 15 -11.80 8.76 0.06
N GLU A 16 -11.16 8.81 -1.10
CA GLU A 16 -10.62 10.06 -1.64
C GLU A 16 -11.74 11.00 -2.11
N THR A 17 -12.89 10.46 -2.52
CA THR A 17 -14.04 11.29 -2.89
C THR A 17 -14.53 12.15 -1.73
N GLU A 18 -14.53 11.59 -0.52
CA GLU A 18 -15.02 12.25 0.69
C GLU A 18 -13.90 12.77 1.61
N GLY A 19 -12.64 12.39 1.35
CA GLY A 19 -11.47 12.88 2.08
C GLY A 19 -11.27 12.30 3.48
N TYR A 20 -11.65 11.05 3.73
CA TYR A 20 -11.47 10.40 5.05
C TYR A 20 -10.79 9.02 5.00
N LEU A 21 -10.14 8.65 6.11
CA LEU A 21 -9.58 7.33 6.36
C LEU A 21 -10.67 6.35 6.75
N MET A 22 -10.73 5.21 6.08
CA MET A 22 -11.70 4.14 6.33
C MET A 22 -11.17 3.09 7.31
N GLY A 23 -9.86 2.85 7.28
CA GLY A 23 -9.21 1.89 8.18
C GLY A 23 -7.77 1.62 7.78
N GLU A 24 -7.12 0.80 8.58
CA GLU A 24 -5.73 0.37 8.40
C GLU A 24 -5.59 -1.09 8.83
N SER A 25 -4.64 -1.81 8.23
CA SER A 25 -4.21 -3.12 8.71
C SER A 25 -3.07 -2.99 9.73
N ASP A 26 -2.84 -4.05 10.51
CA ASP A 26 -1.56 -4.24 11.20
C ASP A 26 -0.46 -4.59 10.18
N GLU A 27 0.81 -4.53 10.58
CA GLU A 27 1.91 -5.03 9.76
C GLU A 27 1.85 -6.54 9.58
N TYR A 28 1.98 -7.03 8.35
CA TYR A 28 2.03 -8.46 8.04
C TYR A 28 3.12 -8.79 7.02
N GLU A 29 3.56 -10.04 7.01
CA GLU A 29 4.56 -10.55 6.07
C GLU A 29 3.97 -10.66 4.66
N SER A 30 4.71 -10.15 3.67
CA SER A 30 4.35 -10.31 2.26
C SER A 30 4.48 -11.76 1.81
N PHE A 31 3.77 -12.13 0.75
CA PHE A 31 3.92 -13.45 0.13
C PHE A 31 5.26 -13.63 -0.63
N THR A 32 6.00 -12.54 -0.86
CA THR A 32 7.24 -12.49 -1.66
C THR A 32 8.23 -11.50 -1.08
N ASP A 33 9.52 -11.82 -1.16
CA ASP A 33 10.63 -10.90 -0.85
C ASP A 33 10.98 -9.97 -2.04
N ASN A 34 10.32 -10.18 -3.20
CA ASN A 34 10.57 -9.42 -4.41
C ASN A 34 9.63 -8.22 -4.53
N VAL A 35 10.17 -7.02 -4.31
CA VAL A 35 9.43 -5.75 -4.41
C VAL A 35 8.70 -5.57 -5.75
N LYS A 36 9.26 -6.06 -6.86
CA LYS A 36 8.62 -5.94 -8.18
C LYS A 36 7.40 -6.85 -8.29
N GLU A 37 7.52 -8.09 -7.81
CA GLU A 37 6.41 -9.03 -7.79
C GLU A 37 5.30 -8.52 -6.85
N LEU A 38 5.68 -8.04 -5.67
CA LEU A 38 4.76 -7.41 -4.74
C LEU A 38 4.01 -6.24 -5.38
N PHE A 39 4.73 -5.33 -6.06
CA PHE A 39 4.11 -4.21 -6.76
C PHE A 39 3.06 -4.67 -7.79
N GLN A 40 3.38 -5.71 -8.58
CA GLN A 40 2.49 -6.23 -9.61
C GLN A 40 1.22 -6.83 -9.01
N GLU A 41 1.36 -7.58 -7.91
CA GLU A 41 0.21 -8.14 -7.20
C GLU A 41 -0.68 -7.03 -6.61
N MET A 42 -0.10 -6.07 -5.89
CA MET A 42 -0.84 -4.95 -5.31
C MET A 42 -1.54 -4.10 -6.39
N GLN A 43 -0.90 -3.91 -7.55
CA GLN A 43 -1.52 -3.23 -8.69
C GLN A 43 -2.70 -4.03 -9.26
N GLY A 44 -2.61 -5.36 -9.28
CA GLY A 44 -3.70 -6.24 -9.70
C GLY A 44 -4.91 -6.14 -8.77
N LEU A 45 -4.67 -6.05 -7.46
CA LEU A 45 -5.72 -5.98 -6.43
C LEU A 45 -6.36 -4.59 -6.31
N TYR A 46 -5.54 -3.54 -6.28
CA TYR A 46 -5.97 -2.19 -5.90
C TYR A 46 -6.03 -1.19 -7.05
N GLY A 47 -5.77 -1.65 -8.28
CA GLY A 47 -5.91 -0.84 -9.48
C GLY A 47 -4.66 -0.02 -9.83
N ARG A 48 -4.85 1.17 -10.37
CA ARG A 48 -3.74 1.94 -10.97
C ARG A 48 -2.87 2.57 -9.87
N CYS A 49 -1.54 2.48 -10.01
CA CYS A 49 -0.62 3.23 -9.15
C CYS A 49 -0.66 4.71 -9.55
N ILE A 50 -1.15 5.57 -8.66
CA ILE A 50 -1.27 7.01 -8.93
C ILE A 50 -0.17 7.84 -8.27
N SER A 51 0.46 7.31 -7.21
CA SER A 51 1.49 8.01 -6.45
C SER A 51 2.38 7.04 -5.68
N ALA A 52 3.30 7.57 -4.89
CA ALA A 52 4.16 6.83 -3.97
C ALA A 52 3.96 7.31 -2.53
N CYS A 53 4.14 6.40 -1.57
CA CYS A 53 4.14 6.71 -0.14
C CYS A 53 5.54 7.19 0.27
N TYR A 54 5.62 8.25 1.07
CA TYR A 54 6.88 8.80 1.56
C TYR A 54 6.83 9.02 3.07
N ILE A 55 7.95 8.81 3.74
CA ILE A 55 8.20 9.28 5.10
C ILE A 55 9.28 10.34 5.09
N ASP A 56 9.25 11.23 6.07
CA ASP A 56 10.37 12.11 6.34
C ASP A 56 11.47 11.33 7.08
N VAL A 57 12.68 11.34 6.54
CA VAL A 57 13.89 10.86 7.20
C VAL A 57 14.90 12.01 7.22
N ASN A 58 15.04 12.66 8.37
CA ASN A 58 15.97 13.77 8.60
C ASN A 58 15.77 14.95 7.63
N GLY A 59 14.50 15.36 7.43
CA GLY A 59 14.11 16.46 6.54
C GLY A 59 14.13 16.09 5.06
N LYS A 60 14.23 14.80 4.73
CA LYS A 60 14.27 14.31 3.34
C LYS A 60 13.21 13.25 3.11
N PRO A 61 12.44 13.33 2.00
CA PRO A 61 11.45 12.32 1.68
C PRO A 61 12.13 11.01 1.29
N LYS A 62 11.79 9.91 1.97
CA LYS A 62 12.15 8.55 1.60
C LYS A 62 10.91 7.82 1.13
N LYS A 63 10.93 7.29 -0.10
CA LYS A 63 9.86 6.44 -0.59
C LYS A 63 9.80 5.15 0.22
N ILE A 64 8.60 4.78 0.66
CA ILE A 64 8.33 3.56 1.44
C ILE A 64 7.23 2.69 0.84
N GLY A 65 6.65 3.07 -0.29
CA GLY A 65 5.65 2.23 -0.96
C GLY A 65 4.86 2.98 -2.02
N TRP A 66 3.59 2.66 -2.17
CA TRP A 66 2.77 3.06 -3.32
C TRP A 66 1.35 3.43 -2.91
N VAL A 67 0.73 4.32 -3.69
CA VAL A 67 -0.69 4.64 -3.57
C VAL A 67 -1.39 4.14 -4.82
N PHE A 68 -2.32 3.22 -4.63
CA PHE A 68 -3.15 2.66 -5.68
C PHE A 68 -4.55 3.27 -5.62
N GLU A 69 -5.17 3.39 -6.79
CA GLU A 69 -6.51 3.94 -6.93
C GLU A 69 -7.39 3.00 -7.75
N MET A 70 -8.58 2.76 -7.22
CA MET A 70 -9.66 2.11 -7.94
C MET A 70 -11.02 2.74 -7.61
N LYS A 71 -11.96 2.61 -8.54
CA LYS A 71 -13.35 3.02 -8.33
C LYS A 71 -14.13 1.86 -7.72
N VAL A 72 -14.75 2.07 -6.56
CA VAL A 72 -15.50 1.06 -5.81
C VAL A 72 -16.91 1.55 -5.55
N ASN A 73 -17.89 0.66 -5.52
CA ASN A 73 -19.27 1.01 -5.15
C ASN A 73 -19.45 0.87 -3.64
N TYR A 74 -20.23 1.76 -3.03
CA TYR A 74 -20.67 1.50 -1.67
C TYR A 74 -21.60 0.30 -1.63
N GLU A 75 -21.57 -0.45 -0.54
CA GLU A 75 -22.48 -1.58 -0.36
C GLU A 75 -23.94 -1.14 -0.42
N ASN A 76 -24.75 -1.88 -1.17
CA ASN A 76 -26.20 -1.65 -1.31
C ASN A 76 -26.61 -0.29 -1.89
N THR A 77 -25.73 0.42 -2.60
CA THR A 77 -26.08 1.65 -3.32
C THR A 77 -25.58 1.60 -4.77
N ASN A 78 -26.09 2.51 -5.62
CA ASN A 78 -25.54 2.75 -6.95
C ASN A 78 -24.43 3.81 -6.95
N GLU A 79 -24.05 4.30 -5.77
CA GLU A 79 -23.03 5.32 -5.62
C GLU A 79 -21.65 4.67 -5.56
N SER A 80 -20.69 5.39 -6.12
CA SER A 80 -19.32 4.95 -6.25
C SER A 80 -18.38 6.01 -5.71
N TYR A 81 -17.28 5.58 -5.13
CA TYR A 81 -16.23 6.45 -4.63
C TYR A 81 -14.87 6.05 -5.18
N ILE A 82 -13.93 6.97 -5.07
CA ILE A 82 -12.52 6.73 -5.35
C ILE A 82 -11.89 6.16 -4.09
N HIS A 83 -11.48 4.90 -4.17
CA HIS A 83 -10.81 4.19 -3.09
C HIS A 83 -9.31 4.27 -3.34
N HIS A 84 -8.57 4.84 -2.38
CA HIS A 84 -7.11 4.74 -2.39
C HIS A 84 -6.65 3.70 -1.38
N THR A 85 -5.72 2.85 -1.81
CA THR A 85 -5.00 1.93 -0.95
C THR A 85 -3.54 2.37 -0.87
N TRP A 86 -3.12 2.78 0.32
CA TRP A 86 -1.76 3.17 0.63
C TRP A 86 -1.01 1.95 1.13
N ILE A 87 -0.04 1.48 0.35
CA ILE A 87 0.83 0.37 0.72
C ILE A 87 2.14 0.94 1.25
N SER A 88 2.50 0.60 2.47
CA SER A 88 3.82 0.87 3.05
C SER A 88 4.59 -0.43 3.24
N ILE A 89 5.91 -0.36 3.02
CA ILE A 89 6.80 -1.52 3.00
C ILE A 89 7.97 -1.27 3.95
N LYS A 90 8.26 -2.26 4.78
CA LYS A 90 9.45 -2.29 5.65
C LYS A 90 10.26 -3.54 5.38
N GLU A 91 11.54 -3.37 5.11
CA GLU A 91 12.47 -4.50 5.03
C GLU A 91 12.84 -4.94 6.45
N LYS A 92 12.64 -6.22 6.74
CA LYS A 92 13.08 -6.88 7.97
C LYS A 92 14.15 -7.90 7.64
N LYS A 93 15.32 -7.78 8.28
CA LYS A 93 16.37 -8.79 8.16
C LYS A 93 15.95 -10.04 8.94
N GLY A 94 16.04 -11.21 8.31
CA GLY A 94 15.94 -12.48 9.02
C GLY A 94 17.09 -12.63 10.02
N GLU A 95 16.78 -13.16 11.21
CA GLU A 95 17.75 -13.51 12.25
C GLU A 95 18.62 -14.71 11.84
#